data_AF-A0A1V6K7X6-F1
#
_entry.id   AF-A0A1V6K7X6-F1
#
_cell.length_a   1.000
_cell.length_b   1.000
_cell.length_c   1.000
_cell.angle_alpha   90.00
_cell.angle_beta   90.00
_cell.angle_gamma   90.00
#
_symmetry.space_group_name_H-M   'P 1'
#
loop_
_entity.id
_entity.type
_entity.pdbx_description
1 polymer ?
#
loop_
_entity_poly.entity_id
_entity_poly.type
_entity_poly.pdbx_seq_one_letter_code
_entity_poly.pdbx_strand_id
1 'polypeptide(L)'
;MPIGHRVAMLNPRLEGRTAGNSCSCIELAVEPGMVARVEESAVRFVAGEAASAEWGIAVRQGFRVPDDLRAYGRSAREAVLTREAAGITAERFGARLHGGRGVIGALAAVALIGLPHGVLLDPGREIAFGNGREIASPAETLMHEHNHIGTDG
;
A
#
# COMPACT_ATOMS: atom_id res chain seq x y z
N MET A 1 5.30 -3.57 -14.38
CA MET A 1 4.60 -4.83 -14.07
C MET A 1 3.09 -4.52 -14.08
N PRO A 2 2.26 -5.19 -14.91
CA PRO A 2 0.86 -4.79 -15.10
C PRO A 2 -0.06 -5.20 -13.93
N ILE A 3 0.36 -6.18 -13.12
CA ILE A 3 -0.32 -6.61 -11.89
C ILE A 3 0.71 -7.04 -10.84
N GLY A 4 0.46 -6.72 -9.57
CA GLY A 4 1.26 -7.17 -8.43
C GLY A 4 0.35 -7.56 -7.26
N HIS A 5 0.80 -8.51 -6.45
CA HIS A 5 0.10 -8.94 -5.25
C HIS A 5 1.07 -8.91 -4.06
N ARG A 6 0.64 -8.29 -2.97
CA ARG A 6 1.42 -8.12 -1.75
C ARG A 6 0.59 -8.59 -0.57
N VAL A 7 1.23 -9.28 0.36
CA VAL A 7 0.67 -9.61 1.67
C VAL A 7 1.49 -8.87 2.72
N ALA A 8 0.81 -8.25 3.69
CA ALA A 8 1.45 -7.56 4.80
C ALA A 8 0.90 -8.07 6.14
N MET A 9 1.80 -8.35 7.07
CA MET A 9 1.47 -8.67 8.45
C MET A 9 1.23 -7.38 9.24
N LEU A 10 0.17 -7.38 10.05
CA LEU A 10 -0.22 -6.27 10.93
C LEU A 10 0.11 -6.62 12.39
N ASN A 11 -0.50 -5.92 13.35
CA ASN A 11 -0.23 -6.10 14.76
C ASN A 11 -0.51 -7.55 15.22
N PRO A 12 0.51 -8.35 15.59
CA PRO A 12 0.32 -9.75 15.96
C PRO A 12 -0.35 -9.91 17.34
N ARG A 13 -0.39 -8.85 18.14
CA ARG A 13 -0.94 -8.85 19.50
C ARG A 13 -2.44 -8.51 19.55
N LEU A 14 -3.07 -8.26 18.40
CA LEU A 14 -4.50 -7.94 18.35
C LEU A 14 -5.35 -9.15 18.82
N GLU A 15 -6.23 -8.91 19.79
CA GLU A 15 -7.22 -9.87 20.28
C GLU A 15 -8.40 -9.99 19.29
N GLY A 16 -8.96 -11.19 19.10
CA GLY A 16 -10.07 -11.45 18.15
C GLY A 16 -9.66 -11.52 16.67
N ARG A 17 -8.36 -11.75 16.38
CA ARG A 17 -7.82 -11.86 15.02
C ARG A 17 -8.23 -13.15 14.30
N THR A 18 -8.39 -13.08 12.98
CA THR A 18 -8.20 -14.25 12.11
C THR A 18 -6.73 -14.67 12.15
N ALA A 19 -6.43 -15.95 11.88
CA ALA A 19 -5.07 -16.48 12.00
C ALA A 19 -4.05 -15.60 11.23
N GLY A 20 -3.08 -15.03 11.96
CA GLY A 20 -1.98 -14.23 11.41
C GLY A 20 -2.16 -12.71 11.35
N ASN A 21 -3.38 -12.16 11.51
CA ASN A 21 -3.68 -10.73 11.33
C ASN A 21 -2.94 -10.10 10.13
N SER A 22 -3.23 -10.60 8.94
CA SER A 22 -2.62 -10.16 7.69
C SER A 22 -3.63 -9.48 6.78
N CYS A 23 -3.12 -8.74 5.81
CA CYS A 23 -3.91 -8.10 4.77
C CYS A 23 -3.23 -8.25 3.40
N SER A 24 -4.02 -8.19 2.34
CA SER A 24 -3.53 -8.35 0.96
C SER A 24 -3.86 -7.10 0.14
N CYS A 25 -2.97 -6.75 -0.78
CA CYS A 25 -3.16 -5.68 -1.75
C CYS A 25 -2.84 -6.21 -3.15
N ILE A 26 -3.71 -5.89 -4.11
CA ILE A 26 -3.45 -6.10 -5.53
C ILE A 26 -3.24 -4.73 -6.17
N GLU A 27 -2.08 -4.57 -6.80
CA GLU A 27 -1.73 -3.41 -7.62
C GLU A 27 -2.01 -3.77 -9.07
N LEU A 28 -2.73 -2.95 -9.81
CA LEU A 28 -3.07 -3.24 -11.21
C LEU A 28 -3.09 -1.97 -12.04
N ALA A 29 -2.55 -2.05 -13.26
CA ALA A 29 -2.69 -0.99 -14.26
C ALA A 29 -4.06 -1.14 -14.94
N VAL A 30 -4.85 -0.07 -14.93
CA VAL A 30 -6.22 -0.05 -15.43
C VAL A 30 -6.44 1.20 -16.26
N GLU A 31 -7.09 1.04 -17.42
CA GLU A 31 -7.56 2.19 -18.20
C GLU A 31 -8.49 3.08 -17.36
N PRO A 32 -8.38 4.42 -17.41
CA PRO A 32 -9.15 5.31 -16.54
C PRO A 32 -10.67 5.05 -16.58
N GLY A 33 -11.22 4.73 -17.75
CA GLY A 33 -12.65 4.41 -17.93
C GLY A 33 -13.09 3.07 -17.32
N MET A 34 -12.15 2.21 -16.92
CA MET A 34 -12.42 0.87 -16.38
C MET A 34 -12.31 0.80 -14.86
N VAL A 35 -11.78 1.83 -14.19
CA VAL A 35 -11.51 1.82 -12.74
C VAL A 35 -12.78 1.52 -11.93
N ALA A 36 -13.88 2.20 -12.23
CA ALA A 36 -15.15 1.99 -11.52
C ALA A 36 -15.68 0.56 -11.67
N ARG A 37 -15.57 -0.03 -12.86
CA ARG A 37 -16.00 -1.40 -13.13
C ARG A 37 -15.14 -2.41 -12.39
N VAL A 38 -13.83 -2.20 -12.32
CA VAL A 38 -12.93 -3.09 -11.57
C VAL A 38 -13.21 -3.02 -10.07
N GLU A 39 -13.39 -1.82 -9.54
CA GLU A 39 -13.79 -1.63 -8.14
C GLU A 39 -15.11 -2.32 -7.83
N GLU A 40 -16.15 -2.08 -8.63
CA GLU A 40 -17.46 -2.71 -8.44
C GLU A 40 -17.35 -4.24 -8.48
N SER A 41 -16.59 -4.79 -9.43
CA SER A 41 -16.39 -6.23 -9.56
C SER A 41 -15.68 -6.81 -8.34
N ALA A 42 -14.64 -6.13 -7.84
CA ALA A 42 -13.91 -6.57 -6.65
C ALA A 42 -14.79 -6.53 -5.39
N VAL A 43 -15.55 -5.44 -5.19
CA VAL A 43 -16.48 -5.29 -4.07
C VAL A 43 -17.54 -6.37 -4.11
N ARG A 44 -18.17 -6.59 -5.26
CA ARG A 44 -19.21 -7.62 -5.41
C ARG A 44 -18.67 -9.01 -5.11
N PHE A 45 -17.49 -9.33 -5.63
CA PHE A 45 -16.86 -10.64 -5.42
C PHE A 45 -16.54 -10.86 -3.93
N VAL A 46 -15.83 -9.94 -3.28
CA VAL A 46 -15.47 -10.11 -1.86
C VAL A 46 -16.71 -10.12 -0.97
N ALA A 47 -17.69 -9.27 -1.22
CA ALA A 47 -18.93 -9.26 -0.44
C ALA A 47 -19.73 -10.56 -0.58
N GLY A 48 -19.68 -11.21 -1.76
CA GLY A 48 -20.36 -12.49 -2.02
C GLY A 48 -19.64 -13.71 -1.43
N GLU A 49 -18.31 -13.68 -1.39
CA GLU A 49 -17.48 -14.82 -0.94
C GLU A 49 -17.02 -14.72 0.52
N ALA A 50 -17.19 -13.55 1.16
CA ALA A 50 -16.74 -13.35 2.54
C ALA A 50 -17.55 -14.17 3.55
N ALA A 51 -16.85 -14.98 4.34
CA ALA A 51 -17.44 -15.73 5.46
C ALA A 51 -17.85 -14.85 6.66
N SER A 52 -17.52 -13.55 6.65
CA SER A 52 -17.82 -12.59 7.73
C SER A 52 -18.29 -11.27 7.16
N ALA A 53 -19.25 -10.63 7.83
CA ALA A 53 -19.69 -9.26 7.52
C ALA A 53 -18.60 -8.20 7.77
N GLU A 54 -17.52 -8.57 8.47
CA GLU A 54 -16.39 -7.70 8.77
C GLU A 54 -15.33 -7.66 7.64
N TRP A 55 -15.66 -8.12 6.44
CA TRP A 55 -14.80 -7.97 5.26
C TRP A 55 -14.48 -6.48 4.98
N GLY A 56 -13.42 -6.23 4.21
CA GLY A 56 -13.13 -4.87 3.79
C GLY A 56 -12.28 -4.78 2.53
N ILE A 57 -12.56 -3.77 1.72
CA ILE A 57 -11.75 -3.36 0.57
C ILE A 57 -11.41 -1.88 0.71
N ALA A 58 -10.18 -1.53 0.33
CA ALA A 58 -9.76 -0.16 0.11
C ALA A 58 -9.26 -0.02 -1.33
N VAL A 59 -9.76 0.97 -2.06
CA VAL A 59 -9.35 1.27 -3.44
C VAL A 59 -8.75 2.66 -3.49
N ARG A 60 -7.51 2.76 -3.98
CA ARG A 60 -6.82 4.04 -4.17
C ARG A 60 -6.14 4.05 -5.54
N GLN A 61 -6.29 5.16 -6.25
CA GLN A 61 -5.59 5.39 -7.51
C GLN A 61 -4.26 6.10 -7.26
N GLY A 62 -3.28 5.89 -8.15
CA GLY A 62 -1.98 6.55 -8.12
C GLY A 62 -0.83 5.65 -7.68
N PHE A 63 0.39 6.08 -7.97
CA PHE A 63 1.60 5.26 -7.85
C PHE A 63 2.38 5.47 -6.54
N ARG A 64 2.25 6.65 -5.92
CA ARG A 64 3.01 7.02 -4.73
C ARG A 64 2.17 6.89 -3.47
N VAL A 65 2.76 6.39 -2.40
CA VAL A 65 2.18 6.37 -1.06
C VAL A 65 2.82 7.52 -0.27
N PRO A 66 2.07 8.59 0.06
CA PRO A 66 2.59 9.69 0.89
C PRO A 66 3.03 9.18 2.26
N ASP A 67 4.01 9.84 2.88
CA ASP A 67 4.52 9.46 4.20
C ASP A 67 3.43 9.45 5.28
N ASP A 68 2.47 10.38 5.24
CA ASP A 68 1.35 10.37 6.18
C ASP A 68 0.42 9.15 5.99
N LEU A 69 0.23 8.67 4.76
CA LEU A 69 -0.47 7.43 4.51
C LEU A 69 0.37 6.23 4.95
N ARG A 70 1.69 6.27 4.75
CA ARG A 70 2.63 5.25 5.27
C ARG A 70 2.57 5.14 6.79
N ALA A 71 2.42 6.28 7.49
CA ALA A 71 2.31 6.33 8.93
C ALA A 71 1.06 5.58 9.43
N TYR A 72 -0.05 5.60 8.70
CA TYR A 72 -1.21 4.77 9.00
C TYR A 72 -0.87 3.27 8.96
N GLY A 73 -0.11 2.83 7.94
CA GLY A 73 0.37 1.44 7.84
C GLY A 73 1.26 1.02 9.02
N ARG A 74 2.11 1.93 9.51
CA ARG A 74 2.87 1.72 10.75
C ARG A 74 1.96 1.60 11.97
N SER A 75 1.03 2.52 12.14
CA SER A 75 0.08 2.48 13.26
C SER A 75 -0.75 1.19 13.29
N ALA A 76 -1.07 0.62 12.12
CA ALA A 76 -1.77 -0.66 12.01
C ALA A 76 -0.94 -1.87 12.49
N ARG A 77 0.38 -1.73 12.61
CA ARG A 77 1.29 -2.74 13.20
C ARG A 77 1.50 -2.57 14.70
N GLU A 78 1.34 -1.36 15.21
CA GLU A 78 1.71 -0.99 16.58
C GLU A 78 0.50 -0.86 17.51
N ALA A 79 -0.65 -0.45 16.98
CA ALA A 79 -1.82 -0.07 17.76
C ALA A 79 -3.10 -0.75 17.27
N VAL A 80 -4.18 -0.59 18.06
CA VAL A 80 -5.53 -0.96 17.66
C VAL A 80 -6.19 0.27 17.04
N LEU A 81 -6.52 0.18 15.75
CA LEU A 81 -7.14 1.28 15.01
C LEU A 81 -8.67 1.12 14.95
N THR A 82 -9.37 2.24 14.83
CA THR A 82 -10.83 2.28 14.66
C THR A 82 -11.20 2.39 13.19
N ARG A 83 -12.42 1.96 12.86
CA ARG A 83 -12.99 2.14 11.51
C ARG A 83 -13.13 3.62 11.14
N GLU A 84 -13.41 4.47 12.12
CA GLU A 84 -13.49 5.93 11.95
C GLU A 84 -12.13 6.52 11.54
N ALA A 85 -11.04 6.14 12.22
CA ALA A 85 -9.70 6.57 11.87
C ALA A 85 -9.30 6.13 10.44
N ALA A 86 -9.71 4.93 10.04
CA ALA A 86 -9.54 4.45 8.67
C ALA A 86 -10.33 5.32 7.68
N GLY A 87 -11.57 5.68 7.99
CA GLY A 87 -12.41 6.55 7.16
C GLY A 87 -11.81 7.94 6.94
N ILE A 88 -11.40 8.61 8.02
CA ILE A 88 -10.76 9.94 7.96
C ILE A 88 -9.47 9.88 7.13
N THR A 89 -8.65 8.85 7.33
CA THR A 89 -7.41 8.65 6.57
C THR A 89 -7.70 8.41 5.09
N ALA A 90 -8.69 7.57 4.77
CA ALA A 90 -9.05 7.25 3.40
C ALA A 90 -9.54 8.48 2.64
N GLU A 91 -10.43 9.28 3.24
CA GLU A 91 -10.91 10.53 2.65
C GLU A 91 -9.74 11.49 2.35
N ARG A 92 -8.85 11.68 3.34
CA ARG A 92 -7.67 12.54 3.19
C ARG A 92 -6.75 12.15 2.03
N PHE A 93 -6.63 10.85 1.73
CA PHE A 93 -5.73 10.33 0.71
C PHE A 93 -6.43 9.80 -0.56
N GLY A 94 -7.72 10.10 -0.73
CA GLY A 94 -8.49 9.74 -1.91
C GLY A 94 -8.70 8.23 -2.08
N ALA A 95 -8.73 7.48 -0.97
CA ALA A 95 -9.09 6.07 -0.95
C ALA A 95 -10.60 5.89 -0.70
N ARG A 96 -11.21 4.92 -1.37
CA ARG A 96 -12.60 4.51 -1.14
C ARG A 96 -12.61 3.23 -0.33
N LEU A 97 -13.46 3.17 0.69
CA LEU A 97 -13.58 2.04 1.60
C LEU A 97 -14.94 1.35 1.43
N HIS A 98 -14.93 0.02 1.42
CA HIS A 98 -16.13 -0.82 1.33
C HIS A 98 -16.08 -1.91 2.38
N GLY A 99 -17.21 -2.16 3.06
CA GLY A 99 -17.35 -3.22 4.06
C GLY A 99 -17.32 -2.75 5.53
N GLY A 100 -17.10 -3.71 6.42
CA GLY A 100 -17.08 -3.59 7.88
C GLY A 100 -15.72 -3.17 8.43
N ARG A 101 -15.27 -3.78 9.53
CA ARG A 101 -13.99 -3.44 10.18
C ARG A 101 -12.75 -3.83 9.37
N GLY A 102 -12.86 -4.78 8.44
CA GLY A 102 -11.76 -5.22 7.58
C GLY A 102 -11.12 -4.09 6.76
N VAL A 103 -11.82 -2.96 6.58
CA VAL A 103 -11.29 -1.77 5.91
C VAL A 103 -10.04 -1.20 6.60
N ILE A 104 -9.87 -1.45 7.91
CA ILE A 104 -8.66 -1.07 8.65
C ILE A 104 -7.44 -1.75 8.04
N GLY A 105 -7.51 -3.07 7.86
CA GLY A 105 -6.45 -3.87 7.26
C GLY A 105 -6.31 -3.61 5.76
N ALA A 106 -7.42 -3.43 5.05
CA ALA A 106 -7.38 -3.12 3.61
C ALA A 106 -6.66 -1.79 3.34
N LEU A 107 -6.95 -0.74 4.11
CA LEU A 107 -6.25 0.54 4.01
C LEU A 107 -4.79 0.41 4.45
N ALA A 108 -4.49 -0.41 5.45
CA ALA A 108 -3.12 -0.70 5.85
C ALA A 108 -2.33 -1.36 4.72
N ALA A 109 -2.95 -2.28 3.96
CA ALA A 109 -2.32 -2.90 2.80
C ALA A 109 -1.94 -1.85 1.73
N VAL A 110 -2.85 -0.91 1.44
CA VAL A 110 -2.60 0.25 0.57
C VAL A 110 -1.54 1.21 1.13
N ALA A 111 -1.43 1.32 2.45
CA ALA A 111 -0.40 2.12 3.10
C ALA A 111 0.98 1.44 3.11
N LEU A 112 1.07 0.13 2.89
CA LEU A 112 2.30 -0.67 3.00
C LEU A 112 2.90 -1.07 1.63
N ILE A 113 2.20 -0.83 0.52
CA ILE A 113 2.70 -1.07 -0.86
C ILE A 113 4.07 -0.41 -1.08
N GLY A 114 4.91 -1.06 -1.88
CA GLY A 114 6.25 -0.57 -2.24
C GLY A 114 7.33 -0.87 -1.19
N LEU A 115 6.98 -1.39 -0.02
CA LEU A 115 7.97 -1.86 0.95
C LEU A 115 8.57 -3.21 0.53
N PRO A 116 9.82 -3.51 0.93
CA PRO A 116 10.44 -4.81 0.68
C PRO A 116 9.65 -5.96 1.32
N HIS A 117 9.66 -7.15 0.69
CA HIS A 117 8.96 -8.33 1.23
C HIS A 117 9.35 -8.66 2.68
N GLY A 118 10.64 -8.55 3.03
CA GLY A 118 11.09 -8.79 4.41
C GLY A 118 10.48 -7.83 5.43
N VAL A 119 10.17 -6.58 5.02
CA VAL A 119 9.47 -5.61 5.88
C VAL A 119 7.98 -5.91 5.93
N LEU A 120 7.38 -6.34 4.82
CA LEU A 120 5.95 -6.65 4.76
C LEU A 120 5.56 -7.85 5.63
N LEU A 121 6.41 -8.88 5.68
CA LEU A 121 6.13 -10.14 6.39
C LEU A 121 6.58 -10.16 7.85
N ASP A 122 7.35 -9.16 8.29
CA ASP A 122 7.78 -9.01 9.68
C ASP A 122 7.22 -7.69 10.25
N PRO A 123 6.16 -7.75 11.08
CA PRO A 123 5.53 -6.55 11.63
C PRO A 123 6.44 -5.82 12.63
N GLY A 124 7.53 -6.43 13.10
CA GLY A 124 8.53 -5.81 13.96
C GLY A 124 9.61 -5.03 13.20
N ARG A 125 9.66 -5.12 11.86
CA ARG A 125 10.59 -4.33 11.05
C ARG A 125 10.12 -2.88 10.94
N GLU A 126 11.08 -1.97 11.07
CA GLU A 126 10.85 -0.55 10.87
C GLU A 126 10.38 -0.26 9.44
N ILE A 127 9.44 0.68 9.35
CA ILE A 127 8.95 1.23 8.09
C ILE A 127 9.69 2.54 7.85
N ALA A 128 10.56 2.55 6.84
CA ALA A 128 11.27 3.75 6.43
C ALA A 128 10.32 4.73 5.71
N PHE A 129 10.47 6.02 6.00
CA PHE A 129 9.83 7.10 5.27
C PHE A 129 10.79 7.64 4.22
N GLY A 130 10.26 8.03 3.07
CA GLY A 130 11.08 8.54 1.99
C GLY A 130 11.46 9.97 2.27
N ASN A 131 12.64 10.22 2.86
CA ASN A 131 13.26 11.54 2.73
C ASN A 131 13.35 11.84 1.23
N GLY A 132 12.68 12.89 0.75
CA GLY A 132 12.48 13.21 -0.66
C GLY A 132 13.74 13.24 -1.53
N ARG A 133 14.25 12.07 -1.89
CA ARG A 133 15.25 11.86 -2.93
C ARG A 133 14.69 10.83 -3.88
N GLU A 134 14.43 11.34 -5.08
CA GLU A 134 14.19 10.60 -6.29
C GLU A 134 15.22 9.47 -6.39
N ILE A 135 14.74 8.23 -6.42
CA ILE A 135 15.53 7.08 -6.83
C ILE A 135 15.84 7.28 -8.31
N ALA A 136 16.98 7.92 -8.60
CA ALA A 136 17.52 7.99 -9.95
C ALA A 136 17.64 6.55 -10.48
N SER A 137 17.12 6.36 -11.68
CA SER A 137 17.26 5.12 -12.44
C SER A 137 18.76 4.79 -12.60
N PRO A 138 19.19 3.52 -12.46
CA PRO A 138 20.57 3.11 -12.74
C PRO A 138 21.05 3.38 -14.17
N ALA A 139 20.20 3.88 -15.06
CA ALA A 139 20.51 4.13 -16.46
C ALA A 139 21.14 5.51 -16.74
N GLU A 140 21.10 6.47 -15.81
CA GLU A 140 21.54 7.86 -16.09
C GLU A 140 22.99 8.17 -15.65
N THR A 141 23.65 7.28 -14.93
CA THR A 141 25.03 7.52 -14.41
C THR A 141 26.13 7.30 -15.47
N LEU A 142 25.81 6.80 -16.67
CA LEU A 142 26.84 6.37 -17.65
C LEU A 142 27.10 7.33 -18.82
N MET A 143 26.55 8.56 -18.83
CA MET A 143 26.83 9.52 -19.92
C MET A 143 27.66 10.75 -19.53
N HIS A 144 28.17 10.83 -18.30
CA HIS A 144 28.95 11.99 -17.82
C HIS A 144 30.41 11.67 -17.43
N GLU A 145 31.06 10.72 -18.11
CA GLU A 145 32.51 10.48 -17.92
C GLU A 145 33.38 10.54 -19.18
N HIS A 146 32.86 11.01 -20.32
CA HIS A 146 33.71 11.26 -21.51
C HIS A 146 33.47 12.65 -22.10
N ASN A 147 33.91 13.70 -21.40
CA ASN A 147 34.25 14.95 -22.09
C ASN A 147 35.18 15.85 -21.26
N HIS A 148 36.39 15.37 -20.95
CA HIS A 148 37.49 16.27 -20.60
C HIS A 148 38.84 15.66 -20.95
N ILE A 149 39.27 15.87 -22.19
CA ILE A 149 40.68 16.00 -22.54
C ILE A 149 40.78 17.24 -23.45
N GLY A 150 41.04 18.41 -22.85
CA GLY A 150 41.58 19.58 -23.55
C GLY A 150 42.98 19.24 -24.06
N THR A 151 43.31 19.58 -25.31
CA THR A 151 44.06 20.78 -25.68
C THR A 151 45.14 21.18 -24.67
N ASP A 152 46.38 20.81 -24.96
CA ASP A 152 47.58 21.54 -24.56
C ASP A 152 48.68 21.28 -25.61
N GLY A 153 49.27 22.36 -26.13
CA GLY A 153 50.61 22.41 -26.74
C GLY A 153 50.73 22.09 -28.22
#